data_AF-A0A498IAG9-F1
#
_entry.id   AF-A0A498IAG9-F1
#
_cell.length_a   1.000
_cell.length_b   1.000
_cell.length_c   1.000
_cell.angle_alpha   90.00
_cell.angle_beta   90.00
_cell.angle_gamma   90.00
#
_symmetry.space_group_name_H-M   'P 1'
#
loop_
_entity.id
_entity.type
_entity.pdbx_description
1 polymer ?
#
loop_
_entity_poly.entity_id
_entity_poly.type
_entity_poly.pdbx_seq_one_letter_code
_entity_poly.pdbx_strand_id
1 'polypeptide(L)'
;MIQGQPRRPREDEARPIKYGDVFSVSGQLADKPIAPQDANMMQTAETMIFGQTQKGGPASVMQSAASRNERAGLVRHDQATDVAGSEGVTVTETDVPGSRIITESVGGQVVGQYVQPTPVAQATAAGFMQQNSITIGEALEASAQTAGDRPIDQSDAAAIQAAEVRATGSSVISQGGLAAMAQSAAAYNAGTEREQDKIKLTDVLSGATAKLPVDKAATRQDAEGVVSAELRNNPDLGTRPGGVAASVIAAARLNESIKM
;
A
#
# COMPACT_ATOMS: atom_id res chain seq x y z
N MET A 1 2.21 74.07 10.71
CA MET A 1 2.33 72.96 11.68
C MET A 1 1.97 71.68 10.95
N ILE A 2 2.94 70.79 10.73
CA ILE A 2 2.76 69.57 9.95
C ILE A 2 2.57 68.44 10.94
N GLN A 3 1.35 67.89 10.96
CA GLN A 3 0.96 66.78 11.83
C GLN A 3 1.64 65.51 11.29
N GLY A 4 2.73 65.11 11.93
CA GLY A 4 3.43 63.87 11.61
C GLY A 4 2.54 62.67 11.93
N GLN A 5 2.23 61.87 10.91
CA GLN A 5 1.63 60.55 11.10
C GLN A 5 2.49 59.72 12.06
N PRO A 6 1.90 58.97 12.99
CA PRO A 6 2.65 58.05 13.82
C PRO A 6 3.24 56.97 12.91
N ARG A 7 4.57 56.93 12.83
CA ARG A 7 5.33 55.85 12.21
C ARG A 7 4.91 54.55 12.92
N ARG A 8 4.18 53.68 12.20
CA ARG A 8 3.98 52.30 12.65
C ARG A 8 5.36 51.68 12.89
N PRO A 9 5.55 50.91 13.98
CA PRO A 9 6.78 50.16 14.20
C PRO A 9 7.08 49.34 12.94
N ARG A 10 8.33 49.40 12.46
CA ARG A 10 8.81 48.57 11.37
C ARG A 10 8.61 47.12 11.82
N GLU A 11 7.76 46.38 11.11
CA GLU A 11 7.68 44.93 11.26
C GLU A 11 9.10 44.39 11.04
N ASP A 12 9.60 43.72 12.06
CA ASP A 12 10.88 43.02 12.07
C ASP A 12 11.03 42.20 10.78
N GLU A 13 12.26 42.14 10.25
CA GLU A 13 12.67 41.33 9.08
C GLU A 13 11.75 40.12 8.88
N ALA A 14 10.89 40.14 7.85
CA ALA A 14 9.94 39.06 7.63
C ALA A 14 10.72 37.77 7.34
N ARG A 15 10.89 36.95 8.38
CA ARG A 15 11.54 35.64 8.27
C ARG A 15 10.53 34.62 7.79
N PRO A 16 10.92 33.67 6.93
CA PRO A 16 10.00 32.66 6.48
C PRO A 16 9.56 31.81 7.67
N ILE A 17 8.28 31.44 7.69
CA ILE A 17 7.73 30.46 8.63
C ILE A 17 8.40 29.12 8.33
N LYS A 18 9.06 28.56 9.33
CA LYS A 18 9.80 27.31 9.25
C LYS A 18 8.98 26.14 9.80
N TYR A 19 9.44 24.92 9.56
CA TYR A 19 8.79 23.74 10.15
C TYR A 19 8.81 23.75 11.68
N GLY A 20 9.91 24.21 12.30
CA GLY A 20 10.02 24.29 13.76
C GLY A 20 9.09 25.32 14.40
N ASP A 21 8.55 26.26 13.63
CA ASP A 21 7.61 27.27 14.12
C ASP A 21 6.18 26.72 14.25
N VAL A 22 5.85 25.66 13.51
CA VAL A 22 4.49 25.10 13.43
C VAL A 22 4.39 23.64 13.88
N PHE A 23 5.49 22.88 13.84
CA PHE A 23 5.56 21.48 14.23
C PHE A 23 6.67 21.26 15.25
N SER A 24 6.48 20.28 16.14
CA SER A 24 7.49 19.86 17.13
C SER A 24 8.57 18.99 16.48
N VAL A 25 9.29 19.56 15.51
CA VAL A 25 10.38 18.93 14.76
C VAL A 25 11.74 19.49 15.19
N SER A 26 12.83 18.79 14.90
CA SER A 26 14.17 19.18 15.35
C SER A 26 15.24 18.97 14.27
N GLY A 27 16.43 19.50 14.51
CA GLY A 27 17.54 19.39 13.55
C GLY A 27 17.29 20.18 12.27
N GLN A 28 17.80 19.69 11.14
CA GLN A 28 17.81 20.45 9.88
C GLN A 28 16.42 20.81 9.37
N LEU A 29 15.42 19.96 9.61
CA LEU A 29 14.04 20.22 9.18
C LEU A 29 13.45 21.45 9.89
N ALA A 30 13.69 21.59 11.20
CA ALA A 30 13.15 22.70 12.00
C ALA A 30 13.59 24.08 11.48
N ASP A 31 14.77 24.17 10.88
CA ASP A 31 15.33 25.40 10.35
C ASP A 31 14.90 25.72 8.90
N LYS A 32 14.27 24.76 8.22
CA LYS A 32 13.87 24.91 6.81
C LYS A 32 12.54 25.66 6.70
N PRO A 33 12.41 26.61 5.74
CA PRO A 33 11.14 27.27 5.47
C PRO A 33 10.14 26.29 4.88
N ILE A 34 8.86 26.43 5.20
CA ILE A 34 7.82 25.61 4.57
C ILE A 34 7.61 26.10 3.14
N ALA A 35 7.87 25.21 2.18
CA ALA A 35 7.77 25.52 0.76
C ALA A 35 6.44 25.05 0.15
N PRO A 36 5.95 25.70 -0.93
CA PRO A 36 4.67 25.32 -1.57
C PRO A 36 4.64 23.87 -2.07
N GLN A 37 5.76 23.36 -2.61
CA GLN A 37 5.81 21.96 -3.08
C GLN A 37 5.70 20.96 -1.94
N ASP A 38 6.31 21.24 -0.78
CA ASP A 38 6.23 20.36 0.38
C ASP A 38 4.80 20.32 0.94
N ALA A 39 4.11 21.47 0.96
CA ALA A 39 2.71 21.57 1.33
C ALA A 39 1.79 20.78 0.38
N ASN A 40 2.09 20.82 -0.93
CA ASN A 40 1.35 20.07 -1.94
C ASN A 40 1.59 18.55 -1.83
N MET A 41 2.82 18.13 -1.53
CA MET A 41 3.15 16.72 -1.25
C MET A 41 2.40 16.22 -0.01
N MET A 42 2.38 16.99 1.07
CA MET A 42 1.61 16.65 2.28
C MET A 42 0.11 16.57 1.99
N GLN A 43 -0.43 17.52 1.22
CA GLN A 43 -1.84 17.48 0.81
C GLN A 43 -2.17 16.21 0.03
N THR A 44 -1.30 15.82 -0.91
CA THR A 44 -1.48 14.60 -1.71
C THR A 44 -1.48 13.37 -0.81
N ALA A 45 -0.54 13.29 0.13
CA ALA A 45 -0.44 12.19 1.08
C ALA A 45 -1.66 12.13 2.03
N GLU A 46 -2.12 13.26 2.58
CA GLU A 46 -3.35 13.35 3.37
C GLU A 46 -4.57 12.91 2.57
N THR A 47 -4.69 13.35 1.31
CA THR A 47 -5.84 13.03 0.46
C THR A 47 -5.88 11.55 0.10
N MET A 48 -4.72 10.90 -0.05
CA MET A 48 -4.67 9.45 -0.29
C MET A 48 -5.21 8.63 0.89
N ILE A 49 -5.00 9.08 2.13
CA ILE A 49 -5.40 8.35 3.34
C ILE A 49 -6.80 8.75 3.83
N PHE A 50 -7.11 10.04 3.80
CA PHE A 50 -8.36 10.57 4.35
C PHE A 50 -9.42 10.89 3.29
N GLY A 51 -9.08 10.80 1.99
CA GLY A 51 -9.95 11.20 0.88
C GLY A 51 -10.10 12.72 0.70
N GLN A 52 -9.65 13.51 1.68
CA GLN A 52 -9.64 14.97 1.66
C GLN A 52 -8.57 15.49 2.62
N THR A 53 -8.13 16.73 2.39
CA THR A 53 -7.25 17.45 3.32
C THR A 53 -7.96 17.72 4.64
N GLN A 54 -7.30 17.44 5.77
CA GLN A 54 -7.87 17.65 7.09
C GLN A 54 -7.84 19.13 7.46
N LYS A 55 -8.99 19.66 7.90
CA LYS A 55 -9.08 21.05 8.36
C LYS A 55 -8.26 21.20 9.64
N GLY A 56 -7.24 22.06 9.60
CA GLY A 56 -6.33 22.25 10.73
C GLY A 56 -5.30 21.12 10.91
N GLY A 57 -5.20 20.19 9.97
CA GLY A 57 -4.13 19.19 9.94
C GLY A 57 -2.82 19.71 9.32
N PRO A 58 -1.74 18.92 9.37
CA PRO A 58 -0.43 19.29 8.85
C PRO A 58 -0.42 19.85 7.43
N ALA A 59 -1.15 19.26 6.47
CA ALA A 59 -1.24 19.82 5.12
C ALA A 59 -1.85 21.23 5.13
N SER A 60 -2.92 21.45 5.90
CA SER A 60 -3.58 22.75 5.98
C SER A 60 -2.68 23.81 6.64
N VAL A 61 -1.94 23.43 7.69
CA VAL A 61 -0.96 24.29 8.36
C VAL A 61 0.19 24.63 7.40
N MET A 62 0.73 23.63 6.70
CA MET A 62 1.80 23.80 5.73
C MET A 62 1.38 24.69 4.56
N GLN A 63 0.16 24.51 4.03
CA GLN A 63 -0.38 25.36 2.95
C GLN A 63 -0.50 26.82 3.38
N SER A 64 -0.96 27.08 4.60
CA SER A 64 -1.08 28.43 5.15
C SER A 64 0.30 29.09 5.34
N ALA A 65 1.25 28.34 5.89
CA ALA A 65 2.64 28.79 6.07
C ALA A 65 3.31 29.06 4.72
N ALA A 66 3.24 28.13 3.77
CA ALA A 66 3.77 28.29 2.42
C ALA A 66 3.14 29.48 1.69
N SER A 67 1.82 29.66 1.76
CA SER A 67 1.12 30.80 1.15
C SER A 67 1.58 32.14 1.72
N ARG A 68 1.86 32.20 3.03
CA ARG A 68 2.40 33.41 3.68
C ARG A 68 3.84 33.66 3.26
N ASN A 69 4.66 32.62 3.24
CA ASN A 69 6.06 32.71 2.80
C ASN A 69 6.15 33.16 1.33
N GLU A 70 5.30 32.63 0.46
CA GLU A 70 5.26 32.98 -0.97
C GLU A 70 4.77 34.42 -1.18
N ARG A 71 3.69 34.84 -0.51
CA ARG A 71 3.18 36.22 -0.60
C ARG A 71 4.19 37.24 -0.08
N ALA A 72 5.00 36.88 0.90
CA ALA A 72 6.09 37.70 1.41
C ALA A 72 7.34 37.67 0.52
N GLY A 73 7.36 36.85 -0.54
CA GLY A 73 8.50 36.69 -1.45
C GLY A 73 9.69 35.94 -0.84
N LEU A 74 9.47 35.22 0.27
CA LEU A 74 10.52 34.54 1.04
C LEU A 74 10.82 33.12 0.55
N VAL A 75 9.88 32.53 -0.20
CA VAL A 75 10.03 31.26 -0.92
C VAL A 75 9.42 31.40 -2.31
N ARG A 76 9.94 30.63 -3.28
CA ARG A 76 9.38 30.60 -4.64
C ARG A 76 8.33 29.50 -4.77
N HIS A 77 7.41 29.68 -5.73
CA HIS A 77 6.36 28.70 -6.03
C HIS A 77 6.89 27.30 -6.38
N ASP A 78 8.05 27.25 -7.04
CA ASP A 78 8.73 26.05 -7.50
C ASP A 78 9.75 25.49 -6.48
N GLN A 79 9.82 26.07 -5.29
CA GLN A 79 10.75 25.63 -4.27
C GLN A 79 10.22 24.37 -3.55
N ALA A 80 11.08 23.36 -3.49
CA ALA A 80 10.96 22.22 -2.57
C ALA A 80 12.11 22.25 -1.58
N THR A 81 11.88 21.68 -0.41
CA THR A 81 12.93 21.52 0.59
C THR A 81 13.67 20.20 0.37
N ASP A 82 15.01 20.20 0.37
CA ASP A 82 15.80 18.97 0.10
C ASP A 82 15.48 17.78 1.02
N VAL A 83 14.97 18.04 2.23
CA VAL A 83 14.59 17.00 3.20
C VAL A 83 13.32 16.28 2.75
N ALA A 84 12.32 17.02 2.26
CA ALA A 84 11.11 16.44 1.68
C ALA A 84 11.39 15.77 0.31
N GLY A 85 12.38 16.26 -0.44
CA GLY A 85 12.78 15.69 -1.73
C GLY A 85 13.63 14.42 -1.65
N SER A 86 14.39 14.21 -0.57
CA SER A 86 15.30 13.05 -0.41
C SER A 86 14.73 11.94 0.47
N GLU A 87 14.06 12.28 1.57
CA GLU A 87 13.48 11.32 2.53
C GLU A 87 11.94 11.26 2.45
N GLY A 88 11.32 12.14 1.67
CA GLY A 88 9.89 12.11 1.36
C GLY A 88 8.98 12.72 2.41
N VAL A 89 7.77 13.04 1.98
CA VAL A 89 6.61 13.26 2.86
C VAL A 89 5.84 11.94 2.91
N THR A 90 5.58 11.42 4.10
CA THR A 90 4.88 10.14 4.27
C THR A 90 3.73 10.26 5.26
N VAL A 91 2.66 9.53 4.98
CA VAL A 91 1.55 9.34 5.90
C VAL A 91 1.35 7.83 6.03
N THR A 92 1.63 7.31 7.22
CA THR A 92 1.58 5.87 7.50
C THR A 92 0.43 5.57 8.45
N GLU A 93 -0.36 4.56 8.12
CA GLU A 93 -1.39 4.00 9.00
C GLU A 93 -0.80 2.84 9.79
N THR A 94 -0.95 2.86 11.10
CA THR A 94 -0.59 1.77 12.00
C THR A 94 -1.85 1.29 12.70
N ASP A 95 -2.27 0.07 12.37
CA ASP A 95 -3.39 -0.56 13.04
C ASP A 95 -3.00 -0.96 14.47
N VAL A 96 -3.81 -0.53 15.43
CA VAL A 96 -3.74 -0.99 16.82
C VAL A 96 -5.11 -1.56 17.22
N PRO A 97 -5.20 -2.46 18.19
CA PRO A 97 -6.49 -3.01 18.61
C PRO A 97 -7.50 -1.90 18.96
N GLY A 98 -8.58 -1.79 18.18
CA GLY A 98 -9.68 -0.83 18.42
C GLY A 98 -9.43 0.60 17.96
N SER A 99 -8.31 0.91 17.31
CA SER A 99 -8.03 2.25 16.76
C SER A 99 -7.03 2.16 15.61
N ARG A 100 -7.00 3.18 14.76
CA ARG A 100 -5.89 3.37 13.83
C ARG A 100 -5.08 4.58 14.23
N ILE A 101 -3.77 4.44 14.17
CA ILE A 101 -2.82 5.51 14.43
C ILE A 101 -2.31 5.97 13.07
N ILE A 102 -2.70 7.17 12.65
CA ILE A 102 -2.20 7.77 11.43
C ILE A 102 -1.06 8.69 11.82
N THR A 103 0.11 8.43 11.26
CA THR A 103 1.33 9.18 11.53
C THR A 103 1.77 9.88 10.26
N GLU A 104 1.85 11.20 10.32
CA GLU A 104 2.27 12.06 9.22
C GLU A 104 3.68 12.56 9.51
N SER A 105 4.59 12.39 8.56
CA SER A 105 5.99 12.74 8.74
C SER A 105 6.60 13.40 7.52
N VAL A 106 7.60 14.24 7.76
CA VAL A 106 8.42 14.91 6.75
C VAL A 106 9.88 14.61 7.08
N GLY A 107 10.62 13.99 6.17
CA GLY A 107 12.01 13.61 6.44
C GLY A 107 12.18 12.73 7.69
N GLY A 108 11.30 11.72 7.81
CA GLY A 108 11.28 10.79 8.95
C GLY A 108 10.83 11.39 10.29
N GLN A 109 10.54 12.69 10.38
CA GLN A 109 10.09 13.34 11.61
C GLN A 109 8.58 13.55 11.62
N VAL A 110 7.94 13.13 12.72
CA VAL A 110 6.49 13.22 12.88
C VAL A 110 6.04 14.68 13.01
N VAL A 111 5.15 15.10 12.11
CA VAL A 111 4.52 16.42 12.10
C VAL A 111 3.06 16.37 12.53
N GLY A 112 2.43 15.20 12.47
CA GLY A 112 1.07 14.97 12.94
C GLY A 112 0.86 13.52 13.35
N GLN A 113 0.06 13.31 14.39
CA GLN A 113 -0.37 11.98 14.79
C GLN A 113 -1.85 12.02 15.18
N TYR A 114 -2.63 11.16 14.55
CA TYR A 114 -4.07 11.05 14.80
C TYR A 114 -4.39 9.66 15.29
N VAL A 115 -4.93 9.57 16.49
CA VAL A 115 -5.60 8.37 16.96
C VAL A 115 -7.05 8.51 16.57
N GLN A 116 -7.46 7.77 15.54
CA GLN A 116 -8.87 7.68 15.20
C GLN A 116 -9.40 6.40 15.83
N PRO A 117 -10.36 6.51 16.77
CA PRO A 117 -11.19 5.37 17.12
C PRO A 117 -11.77 4.89 15.81
N THR A 118 -11.60 3.61 15.50
CA THR A 118 -12.24 3.07 14.31
C THR A 118 -13.73 3.32 14.45
N PRO A 119 -14.35 4.18 13.60
CA PRO A 119 -15.77 4.42 13.74
C PRO A 119 -16.46 3.07 13.54
N VAL A 120 -17.31 2.67 14.49
CA VAL A 120 -18.32 1.60 14.28
C VAL A 120 -19.40 2.02 13.25
N ALA A 121 -19.13 3.07 12.47
CA ALA A 121 -19.84 3.38 11.24
C ALA A 121 -19.24 2.51 10.14
N GLN A 122 -19.89 1.37 9.90
CA GLN A 122 -19.82 0.60 8.66
C GLN A 122 -18.42 0.60 8.06
N ALA A 123 -17.57 -0.27 8.60
CA ALA A 123 -16.52 -0.86 7.80
C ALA A 123 -17.10 -1.09 6.41
N THR A 124 -16.62 -0.33 5.42
CA THR A 124 -16.65 -0.87 4.08
C THR A 124 -15.99 -2.22 4.24
N ALA A 125 -16.78 -3.22 3.91
CA ALA A 125 -16.57 -4.65 3.95
C ALA A 125 -15.26 -5.15 3.28
N ALA A 126 -14.26 -4.29 3.08
CA ALA A 126 -13.00 -4.55 2.43
C ALA A 126 -11.80 -4.45 3.39
N GLY A 127 -11.67 -3.39 4.21
CA GLY A 127 -10.44 -3.16 5.00
C GLY A 127 -10.36 -3.92 6.33
N PHE A 128 -11.41 -3.86 7.16
CA PHE A 128 -11.52 -4.70 8.38
C PHE A 128 -11.89 -6.14 8.08
N MET A 129 -12.39 -6.40 6.87
CA MET A 129 -12.40 -7.76 6.38
C MET A 129 -10.99 -8.20 6.07
N GLN A 130 -10.09 -7.38 5.52
CA GLN A 130 -8.76 -7.83 5.13
C GLN A 130 -7.89 -8.43 6.26
N GLN A 131 -8.05 -8.00 7.53
CA GLN A 131 -7.38 -8.67 8.66
C GLN A 131 -8.09 -9.93 9.16
N ASN A 132 -9.36 -10.12 8.77
CA ASN A 132 -10.21 -11.26 9.12
C ASN A 132 -10.59 -12.11 7.89
N SER A 133 -10.06 -11.79 6.72
CA SER A 133 -10.47 -12.35 5.44
C SER A 133 -9.21 -12.73 4.74
N ILE A 134 -9.12 -14.02 4.46
CA ILE A 134 -7.97 -14.65 3.85
C ILE A 134 -7.79 -14.06 2.46
N THR A 135 -6.63 -13.47 2.21
CA THR A 135 -6.30 -12.89 0.91
C THR A 135 -5.97 -13.96 -0.12
N ILE A 136 -5.86 -13.57 -1.39
CA ILE A 136 -5.44 -14.49 -2.44
C ILE A 136 -3.96 -14.88 -2.24
N GLY A 137 -3.10 -13.95 -1.82
CA GLY A 137 -1.72 -14.23 -1.46
C GLY A 137 -1.59 -15.23 -0.31
N GLU A 138 -2.36 -15.07 0.76
CA GLU A 138 -2.39 -16.01 1.89
C GLU A 138 -2.90 -17.40 1.47
N ALA A 139 -3.91 -17.46 0.60
CA ALA A 139 -4.40 -18.71 0.05
C ALA A 139 -3.33 -19.43 -0.79
N LEU A 140 -2.51 -18.68 -1.54
CA LEU A 140 -1.38 -19.23 -2.30
C LEU A 140 -0.27 -19.75 -1.37
N GLU A 141 0.06 -19.03 -0.30
CA GLU A 141 1.01 -19.53 0.70
C GLU A 141 0.47 -20.78 1.42
N ALA A 142 -0.83 -20.85 1.68
CA ALA A 142 -1.44 -22.06 2.22
C ALA A 142 -1.29 -23.26 1.28
N SER A 143 -1.42 -23.07 -0.04
CA SER A 143 -1.13 -24.13 -1.03
C SER A 143 0.33 -24.61 -0.97
N ALA A 144 1.28 -23.70 -0.68
CA ALA A 144 2.67 -24.07 -0.45
C ALA A 144 2.82 -24.98 0.78
N GLN A 145 1.97 -24.84 1.80
CA GLN A 145 2.03 -25.69 2.99
C GLN A 145 1.32 -27.03 2.78
N THR A 146 0.20 -27.06 2.06
CA THR A 146 -0.61 -28.28 1.87
C THR A 146 -0.11 -29.18 0.75
N ALA A 147 0.48 -28.59 -0.30
CA ALA A 147 0.92 -29.29 -1.51
C ALA A 147 2.34 -28.89 -1.94
N GLY A 148 3.11 -28.27 -1.04
CA GLY A 148 4.42 -27.67 -1.33
C GLY A 148 5.45 -28.61 -1.91
N ASP A 149 5.40 -29.90 -1.57
CA ASP A 149 6.36 -30.91 -2.05
C ASP A 149 6.13 -31.34 -3.50
N ARG A 150 5.03 -30.93 -4.10
CA ARG A 150 4.68 -31.34 -5.46
C ARG A 150 5.38 -30.47 -6.50
N PRO A 151 5.85 -31.06 -7.61
CA PRO A 151 6.36 -30.30 -8.73
C PRO A 151 5.23 -29.47 -9.37
N ILE A 152 5.55 -28.25 -9.78
CA ILE A 152 4.62 -27.38 -10.51
C ILE A 152 4.42 -27.92 -11.93
N ASP A 153 3.18 -27.96 -12.38
CA ASP A 153 2.84 -28.20 -13.78
C ASP A 153 2.07 -27.05 -14.43
N GLN A 154 1.64 -27.27 -15.68
CA GLN A 154 0.93 -26.26 -16.47
C GLN A 154 -0.44 -25.87 -15.90
N SER A 155 -1.12 -26.80 -15.22
CA SER A 155 -2.40 -26.52 -14.57
C SER A 155 -2.19 -25.63 -13.35
N ASP A 156 -1.18 -25.94 -12.54
CA ASP A 156 -0.78 -25.15 -11.38
C ASP A 156 -0.32 -23.74 -11.81
N ALA A 157 0.49 -23.64 -12.86
CA ALA A 157 0.95 -22.35 -13.38
C ALA A 157 -0.18 -21.47 -13.91
N ALA A 158 -1.19 -22.08 -14.56
CA ALA A 158 -2.39 -21.35 -15.01
C ALA A 158 -3.25 -20.88 -13.82
N ALA A 159 -3.40 -21.71 -12.79
CA ALA A 159 -4.12 -21.35 -11.57
C ALA A 159 -3.44 -20.19 -10.82
N ILE A 160 -2.11 -20.23 -10.69
CA ILE A 160 -1.31 -19.16 -10.07
C ILE A 160 -1.44 -17.85 -10.85
N GLN A 161 -1.35 -17.91 -12.18
CA GLN A 161 -1.55 -16.73 -13.03
C GLN A 161 -2.96 -16.14 -12.81
N ALA A 162 -3.99 -16.99 -12.83
CA ALA A 162 -5.35 -16.56 -12.60
C ALA A 162 -5.53 -15.91 -11.22
N ALA A 163 -4.86 -16.43 -10.19
CA ALA A 163 -4.85 -15.87 -8.85
C ALA A 163 -4.15 -14.51 -8.80
N GLU A 164 -2.96 -14.36 -9.39
CA GLU A 164 -2.21 -13.10 -9.43
C GLU A 164 -2.98 -11.98 -10.16
N VAL A 165 -3.57 -12.29 -11.31
CA VAL A 165 -4.40 -11.32 -12.06
C VAL A 165 -5.59 -10.84 -11.24
N ARG A 166 -6.18 -11.74 -10.44
CA ARG A 166 -7.32 -11.42 -9.57
C ARG A 166 -6.90 -10.62 -8.36
N ALA A 167 -5.76 -10.96 -7.76
CA ALA A 167 -5.20 -10.26 -6.60
C ALA A 167 -4.84 -8.82 -6.95
N THR A 168 -4.15 -8.63 -8.07
CA THR A 168 -3.63 -7.31 -8.49
C THR A 168 -4.65 -6.48 -9.27
N GLY A 169 -5.68 -7.11 -9.84
CA GLY A 169 -6.60 -6.45 -10.78
C GLY A 169 -5.95 -6.11 -12.14
N SER A 170 -4.69 -6.50 -12.36
CA SER A 170 -3.96 -6.27 -13.60
C SER A 170 -3.85 -7.57 -14.39
N SER A 171 -4.22 -7.54 -15.67
CA SER A 171 -4.03 -8.67 -16.59
C SER A 171 -2.61 -8.77 -17.15
N VAL A 172 -1.74 -7.81 -16.81
CA VAL A 172 -0.35 -7.78 -17.27
C VAL A 172 0.49 -8.67 -16.35
N ILE A 173 1.13 -9.69 -16.92
CA ILE A 173 2.12 -10.51 -16.21
C ILE A 173 3.33 -9.63 -15.94
N SER A 174 3.59 -9.32 -14.68
CA SER A 174 4.76 -8.53 -14.29
C SER A 174 6.02 -9.39 -14.46
N GLN A 175 7.08 -8.81 -15.02
CA GLN A 175 8.36 -9.50 -15.15
C GLN A 175 8.91 -9.79 -13.73
N GLY A 176 8.98 -11.07 -13.36
CA GLY A 176 9.35 -11.51 -12.01
C GLY A 176 8.18 -11.71 -11.03
N GLY A 177 6.93 -11.65 -11.48
CA GLY A 177 5.76 -12.03 -10.68
C GLY A 177 5.64 -13.55 -10.46
N LEU A 178 4.74 -13.96 -9.55
CA LEU A 178 4.50 -15.37 -9.21
C LEU A 178 4.07 -16.20 -10.44
N ALA A 179 3.26 -15.61 -11.30
CA ALA A 179 2.78 -16.19 -12.55
C ALA A 179 3.93 -16.47 -13.51
N ALA A 180 4.86 -15.52 -13.68
CA ALA A 180 6.03 -15.70 -14.52
C ALA A 180 6.95 -16.81 -13.97
N MET A 181 7.16 -16.84 -12.65
CA MET A 181 7.94 -17.89 -11.99
C MET A 181 7.28 -19.26 -12.16
N ALA A 182 5.97 -19.37 -11.96
CA ALA A 182 5.23 -20.62 -12.09
C ALA A 182 5.23 -21.14 -13.54
N GLN A 183 5.07 -20.26 -14.53
CA GLN A 183 5.14 -20.63 -15.95
C GLN A 183 6.54 -21.13 -16.32
N SER A 184 7.59 -20.45 -15.85
CA SER A 184 8.97 -20.91 -16.07
C SER A 184 9.24 -22.24 -15.38
N ALA A 185 8.73 -22.42 -14.16
CA ALA A 185 8.87 -23.67 -13.40
C ALA A 185 8.16 -24.84 -14.10
N ALA A 186 6.92 -24.63 -14.57
CA ALA A 186 6.17 -25.64 -15.31
C ALA A 186 6.87 -26.04 -16.63
N ALA A 187 7.40 -25.07 -17.37
CA ALA A 187 8.16 -25.33 -18.60
C ALA A 187 9.45 -26.12 -18.33
N TYR A 188 10.18 -25.77 -17.25
CA TYR A 188 11.38 -26.48 -16.83
C TYR A 188 11.06 -27.91 -16.38
N ASN A 189 10.01 -28.09 -15.57
CA ASN A 189 9.60 -29.39 -15.06
C ASN A 189 9.10 -30.34 -16.15
N ALA A 190 8.48 -29.80 -17.21
CA ALA A 190 8.05 -30.59 -18.37
C ALA A 190 9.22 -31.26 -19.11
N GLY A 191 10.40 -30.62 -19.10
CA GLY A 191 11.63 -31.15 -19.69
C GLY A 191 12.53 -31.93 -18.71
N THR A 192 12.14 -32.05 -17.44
CA THR A 192 12.97 -32.64 -16.38
C THR A 192 12.42 -34.00 -15.95
N GLU A 193 13.19 -35.07 -16.19
CA GLU A 193 12.75 -36.44 -15.86
C GLU A 193 12.92 -36.79 -14.38
N ARG A 194 13.94 -36.23 -13.71
CA ARG A 194 14.23 -36.52 -12.30
C ARG A 194 13.33 -35.67 -11.40
N GLU A 195 12.39 -36.31 -10.70
CA GLU A 195 11.45 -35.64 -9.77
C GLU A 195 12.14 -34.74 -8.74
N GLN A 196 13.32 -35.13 -8.26
CA GLN A 196 14.10 -34.37 -7.27
C GLN A 196 14.66 -33.04 -7.78
N ASP A 197 14.78 -32.87 -9.10
CA ASP A 197 15.28 -31.62 -9.71
C ASP A 197 14.14 -30.68 -10.11
N LYS A 198 12.89 -31.14 -10.00
CA LYS A 198 11.73 -30.34 -10.38
C LYS A 198 11.49 -29.24 -9.36
N ILE A 199 11.13 -28.07 -9.87
CA ILE A 199 10.76 -26.91 -9.07
C ILE A 199 9.38 -27.18 -8.46
N LYS A 200 9.29 -27.05 -7.14
CA LYS A 200 8.10 -27.40 -6.39
C LYS A 200 7.21 -26.20 -6.13
N LEU A 201 5.97 -26.47 -5.75
CA LEU A 201 4.97 -25.47 -5.38
C LEU A 201 5.48 -24.53 -4.27
N THR A 202 6.19 -25.08 -3.28
CA THR A 202 6.78 -24.29 -2.19
C THR A 202 7.83 -23.28 -2.67
N ASP A 203 8.61 -23.62 -3.70
CA ASP A 203 9.71 -22.76 -4.18
C ASP A 203 9.18 -21.47 -4.83
N VAL A 204 8.00 -21.54 -5.44
CA VAL A 204 7.35 -20.39 -6.09
C VAL A 204 6.44 -19.64 -5.11
N LEU A 205 5.57 -20.36 -4.40
CA LEU A 205 4.51 -19.76 -3.58
C LEU A 205 4.95 -19.36 -2.16
N SER A 206 6.15 -19.75 -1.70
CA SER A 206 6.68 -19.22 -0.43
C SER A 206 6.83 -17.70 -0.50
N GLY A 207 6.21 -16.99 0.44
CA GLY A 207 6.20 -15.52 0.46
C GLY A 207 5.32 -14.90 -0.61
N ALA A 208 4.29 -15.60 -1.12
CA ALA A 208 3.38 -15.06 -2.13
C ALA A 208 2.73 -13.73 -1.71
N THR A 209 2.43 -13.56 -0.41
CA THR A 209 1.86 -12.32 0.12
C THR A 209 2.81 -11.12 -0.06
N ALA A 210 4.12 -11.35 0.06
CA ALA A 210 5.13 -10.31 -0.13
C ALA A 210 5.51 -10.08 -1.60
N LYS A 211 5.23 -11.06 -2.48
CA LYS A 211 5.55 -11.00 -3.91
C LYS A 211 4.43 -10.40 -4.75
N LEU A 212 3.23 -10.27 -4.20
CA LEU A 212 2.10 -9.60 -4.85
C LEU A 212 2.17 -8.07 -4.56
N PRO A 213 2.21 -7.21 -5.59
CA PRO A 213 2.28 -5.76 -5.40
C PRO A 213 0.98 -5.19 -4.80
N VAL A 214 -0.14 -5.86 -5.08
CA VAL A 214 -1.45 -5.62 -4.48
C VAL A 214 -2.06 -6.99 -4.20
N ASP A 215 -2.55 -7.17 -2.99
CA ASP A 215 -3.25 -8.38 -2.58
C ASP A 215 -4.62 -7.99 -2.01
N LYS A 216 -5.64 -8.75 -2.40
CA LYS A 216 -7.03 -8.49 -2.02
C LYS A 216 -7.63 -9.73 -1.37
N ALA A 217 -8.67 -9.52 -0.57
CA ALA A 217 -9.48 -10.60 0.02
C ALA A 217 -10.00 -11.58 -1.06
N ALA A 218 -9.85 -12.88 -0.82
CA ALA A 218 -10.38 -13.89 -1.73
C ALA A 218 -11.91 -13.87 -1.75
N THR A 219 -12.50 -13.79 -2.95
CA THR A 219 -13.94 -13.89 -3.14
C THR A 219 -14.33 -15.16 -3.88
N ARG A 220 -15.61 -15.54 -3.83
CA ARG A 220 -16.12 -16.69 -4.60
C ARG A 220 -15.91 -16.55 -6.10
N GLN A 221 -16.08 -15.34 -6.65
CA GLN A 221 -15.82 -15.07 -8.07
C GLN A 221 -14.33 -15.27 -8.41
N ASP A 222 -13.43 -14.90 -7.49
CA ASP A 222 -12.01 -15.15 -7.70
C ASP A 222 -11.72 -16.65 -7.71
N ALA A 223 -12.27 -17.40 -6.76
CA ALA A 223 -12.12 -18.85 -6.67
C ALA A 223 -12.65 -19.58 -7.91
N GLU A 224 -13.85 -19.25 -8.39
CA GLU A 224 -14.43 -19.84 -9.62
C GLU A 224 -13.56 -19.57 -10.84
N GLY A 225 -12.94 -18.38 -10.88
CA GLY A 225 -12.02 -18.00 -11.92
C GLY A 225 -10.69 -18.75 -11.91
N VAL A 226 -10.13 -19.01 -10.72
CA VAL A 226 -8.92 -19.83 -10.54
C VAL A 226 -9.20 -21.29 -10.89
N VAL A 227 -10.34 -21.84 -10.45
CA VAL A 227 -10.81 -23.18 -10.83
C VAL A 227 -10.95 -23.31 -12.34
N SER A 228 -11.56 -22.32 -12.99
CA SER A 228 -11.73 -22.34 -14.44
C SER A 228 -10.39 -22.36 -15.19
N ALA A 229 -9.38 -21.67 -14.67
CA ALA A 229 -8.02 -21.69 -15.24
C ALA A 229 -7.31 -23.03 -15.01
N GLU A 230 -7.44 -23.61 -13.81
CA GLU A 230 -6.91 -24.93 -13.48
C GLU A 230 -7.51 -26.00 -14.38
N LEU A 231 -8.85 -26.05 -14.49
CA LEU A 231 -9.59 -27.04 -15.30
C LEU A 231 -9.28 -26.95 -16.78
N ARG A 232 -9.15 -25.73 -17.33
CA ARG A 232 -8.80 -25.54 -18.75
C ARG A 232 -7.41 -26.07 -19.10
N ASN A 233 -6.51 -26.11 -18.13
CA ASN A 233 -5.13 -26.55 -18.30
C ASN A 233 -4.85 -27.88 -17.58
N ASN A 234 -5.87 -28.54 -17.03
CA ASN A 234 -5.77 -29.85 -16.42
C ASN A 234 -6.25 -30.93 -17.40
N PRO A 235 -5.38 -31.86 -17.84
CA PRO A 235 -5.80 -32.99 -18.68
C PRO A 235 -6.82 -33.92 -18.01
N ASP A 236 -6.87 -33.97 -16.68
CA ASP A 236 -7.78 -34.82 -15.91
C ASP A 236 -9.13 -34.15 -15.57
N LEU A 237 -9.35 -32.89 -16.01
CA LEU A 237 -10.59 -32.11 -15.81
C LEU A 237 -11.12 -32.06 -14.36
N GLY A 238 -10.22 -32.12 -13.37
CA GLY A 238 -10.56 -32.05 -11.94
C GLY A 238 -9.84 -30.91 -11.22
N THR A 239 -10.41 -30.45 -10.10
CA THR A 239 -9.66 -29.58 -9.18
C THR A 239 -8.75 -30.42 -8.29
N ARG A 240 -7.53 -29.95 -8.04
CA ARG A 240 -6.55 -30.73 -7.27
C ARG A 240 -6.75 -30.53 -5.77
N PRO A 241 -6.91 -31.61 -4.98
CA PRO A 241 -6.98 -31.51 -3.52
C PRO A 241 -5.71 -30.84 -2.96
N GLY A 242 -5.88 -29.77 -2.19
CA GLY A 242 -4.77 -29.02 -1.58
C GLY A 242 -3.94 -28.16 -2.54
N GLY A 243 -4.34 -28.07 -3.82
CA GLY A 243 -3.71 -27.20 -4.81
C GLY A 243 -4.17 -25.74 -4.71
N VAL A 244 -3.74 -24.93 -5.68
CA VAL A 244 -4.01 -23.48 -5.71
C VAL A 244 -5.50 -23.16 -5.73
N ALA A 245 -6.26 -23.84 -6.58
CA ALA A 245 -7.71 -23.61 -6.65
C ALA A 245 -8.42 -24.01 -5.35
N ALA A 246 -8.04 -25.13 -4.74
CA ALA A 246 -8.64 -25.59 -3.50
C ALA A 246 -8.41 -24.61 -2.33
N SER A 247 -7.21 -24.06 -2.21
CA SER A 247 -6.90 -23.07 -1.16
C SER A 247 -7.64 -21.76 -1.37
N VAL A 248 -7.75 -21.27 -2.61
CA VAL A 248 -8.52 -20.05 -2.91
C VAL A 248 -10.02 -20.25 -2.66
N ILE A 249 -10.57 -21.44 -2.95
CA ILE A 249 -11.96 -21.80 -2.57
C ILE A 249 -12.13 -21.80 -1.05
N ALA A 250 -11.21 -22.41 -0.31
CA ALA A 250 -11.27 -22.45 1.15
C ALA A 250 -11.22 -21.04 1.74
N ALA A 251 -10.32 -20.20 1.25
CA ALA A 251 -10.22 -18.79 1.61
C ALA A 251 -11.53 -18.04 1.33
N ALA A 252 -12.09 -18.16 0.12
CA ALA A 252 -13.34 -17.52 -0.25
C ALA A 252 -14.51 -17.97 0.65
N ARG A 253 -14.62 -19.27 0.98
CA ARG A 253 -15.65 -19.81 1.86
C ARG A 253 -15.53 -19.29 3.29
N LEU A 254 -14.30 -19.26 3.83
CA LEU A 254 -14.05 -18.72 5.16
C LEU A 254 -14.40 -17.23 5.20
N ASN A 255 -14.06 -16.49 4.14
CA ASN A 255 -14.41 -15.08 4.00
C ASN A 255 -15.93 -14.86 3.92
N GLU A 256 -16.68 -15.74 3.27
CA GLU A 256 -18.16 -15.69 3.28
C GLU A 256 -18.73 -15.99 4.66
N SER A 257 -18.14 -16.93 5.41
CA SER A 257 -18.61 -17.28 6.76
C SER A 257 -18.37 -16.18 7.80
N ILE A 258 -17.32 -15.37 7.60
CA ILE A 258 -16.97 -14.25 8.47
C ILE A 258 -17.84 -13.01 8.19
N LYS A 259 -18.54 -13.00 7.04
CA LYS A 259 -19.49 -11.95 6.63
C LYS A 259 -20.92 -12.14 7.16
N MET A 260 -21.23 -13.31 7.72
CA MET A 260 -22.55 -13.65 8.29
C MET A 260 -22.62 -13.32 9.78
#